data_AF-A0A6L5X0A4-F1
#
_entry.id   AF-A0A6L5X0A4-F1
#
_cell.length_a   1.000
_cell.length_b   1.000
_cell.length_c   1.000
_cell.angle_alpha   90.00
_cell.angle_beta   90.00
_cell.angle_gamma   90.00
#
_symmetry.space_group_name_H-M   'P 1'
#
loop_
_entity.id
_entity.type
_entity.pdbx_description
1 polymer ?
#
loop_
_entity_poly.entity_id
_entity_poly.type
_entity_poly.pdbx_seq_one_letter_code
_entity_poly.pdbx_strand_id
1 'polypeptide(L)'
;MNENGYTRDDEHRGKKCFTADFVKKILDNPFYCGRLLYNRRTNKKGCDGRPVKKTEDQIIAVRGTHEAIISEEEWEAVRKKRESLYRRNEKTDGPDRVSLLSGLVKCPVCGSGLVMKKDKHVNKNRGGYYKTIYYYVCRNHQKANGRTCPFSHAYNQDKMDSAIFEIIRKVSAAPEFKHAVLSASMEEADGEKMESQLQQMRRKLQRLEIKKKKLGMILDNLDIFDEEYDRKYEDTQMAIDGIYDEIDETECRIQEVIRQIEASKHDSRSVKNIEVMLDNFEKIYEKMSCQEKREMYRMFIERIDVFPEEQSDGRILKSISFQFPLARNNEKERIVTAAGKEDYISFTIDCTKSELTAAEAKATYTEIKKYIKERFGSNVHSLYIAQTKRKYGLDMGKNYNRAEDPQKRVPKCPIEKERMILEALKHFKMVDKSVELIEREVVESER
;
A
#
# COMPACT_ATOMS: atom_id res chain seq x y z
N MET A 1 -2.80 -26.26 20.15
CA MET A 1 -3.03 -25.09 21.02
C MET A 1 -4.40 -24.48 20.76
N ASN A 2 -4.61 -23.76 19.65
CA ASN A 2 -5.90 -23.09 19.40
C ASN A 2 -7.09 -24.07 19.30
N GLU A 3 -6.90 -25.24 18.67
CA GLU A 3 -7.95 -26.28 18.55
C GLU A 3 -8.24 -26.98 19.90
N ASN A 4 -7.33 -26.90 20.87
CA ASN A 4 -7.48 -27.50 22.19
C ASN A 4 -7.98 -26.48 23.23
N GLY A 5 -8.52 -25.34 22.79
CA GLY A 5 -9.12 -24.32 23.66
C GLY A 5 -8.14 -23.34 24.34
N TYR A 6 -6.83 -23.42 24.08
CA TYR A 6 -5.87 -22.47 24.65
C TYR A 6 -6.00 -21.10 23.98
N THR A 7 -6.24 -20.06 24.79
CA THR A 7 -6.31 -18.66 24.36
C THR A 7 -5.23 -17.82 25.02
N ARG A 8 -4.81 -16.74 24.34
CA ARG A 8 -3.98 -15.70 24.93
C ARG A 8 -4.87 -14.56 25.42
N ASP A 9 -4.83 -14.28 26.71
CA ASP A 9 -5.45 -13.08 27.27
C ASP A 9 -4.50 -11.89 27.14
N ASP A 10 -5.03 -10.78 26.64
CA ASP A 10 -4.35 -9.49 26.52
C ASP A 10 -5.29 -8.47 27.16
N GLU A 11 -4.89 -7.92 28.31
CA GLU A 11 -5.74 -7.06 29.16
C GLU A 11 -6.36 -5.89 28.38
N HIS A 12 -5.70 -5.40 27.33
CA HIS A 12 -6.14 -4.23 26.57
C HIS A 12 -6.84 -4.58 25.25
N ARG A 13 -6.66 -5.80 24.73
CA ARG A 13 -7.12 -6.19 23.38
C ARG A 13 -7.89 -7.50 23.32
N GLY A 14 -8.25 -8.06 24.47
CA GLY A 14 -9.07 -9.28 24.61
C GLY A 14 -8.36 -10.58 24.20
N LYS A 15 -9.15 -11.66 24.11
CA LYS A 15 -8.68 -13.01 23.76
C LYS A 15 -8.11 -13.08 22.34
N LYS A 16 -6.89 -13.58 22.20
CA LYS A 16 -6.20 -13.78 20.92
C LYS A 16 -5.77 -15.24 20.75
N CYS A 17 -5.63 -15.66 19.50
CA CYS A 17 -5.09 -16.97 19.14
C CYS A 17 -3.56 -17.01 19.21
N PHE A 18 -3.00 -18.21 19.42
CA PHE A 18 -1.58 -18.47 19.29
C PHE A 18 -1.19 -18.46 17.81
N THR A 19 -0.28 -17.57 17.45
CA THR A 19 0.32 -17.52 16.11
C THR A 19 1.69 -18.16 16.11
N ALA A 20 2.11 -18.72 14.97
CA ALA A 20 3.43 -19.35 14.83
C ALA A 20 4.57 -18.37 15.21
N ASP A 21 4.46 -17.10 14.81
CA ASP A 21 5.45 -16.07 15.15
C ASP A 21 5.48 -15.74 16.64
N PHE A 22 4.34 -15.83 17.33
CA PHE A 22 4.29 -15.63 18.78
C PHE A 22 4.96 -16.79 19.52
N VAL A 23 4.67 -18.03 19.12
CA VAL A 23 5.33 -19.21 19.69
C VAL A 23 6.85 -19.15 19.45
N LYS A 24 7.29 -18.75 18.25
CA LYS A 24 8.72 -18.52 17.97
C LYS A 24 9.33 -17.50 18.93
N LYS A 25 8.67 -16.35 19.13
CA LYS A 25 9.14 -15.31 20.06
C LYS A 25 9.21 -15.77 21.51
N ILE A 26 8.28 -16.63 21.95
CA ILE A 26 8.30 -17.24 23.29
C ILE A 26 9.52 -18.14 23.43
N LEU A 27 9.71 -19.05 22.48
CA LEU A 27 10.82 -20.00 22.51
C LEU A 27 12.19 -19.30 22.39
N ASP A 28 12.28 -18.17 21.68
CA ASP A 28 13.50 -17.36 21.58
C ASP A 28 13.73 -16.42 22.78
N ASN A 29 12.83 -16.41 23.77
CA ASN A 29 12.94 -15.51 24.93
C ASN A 29 13.78 -16.15 26.04
N PRO A 30 14.97 -15.62 26.37
CA PRO A 30 15.81 -16.16 27.45
C PRO A 30 15.26 -15.85 28.86
N PHE A 31 14.18 -15.06 28.97
CA PHE A 31 13.51 -14.84 30.24
C PHE A 31 13.11 -16.16 30.93
N TYR A 32 12.68 -17.16 30.16
CA TYR A 32 12.23 -18.44 30.70
C TYR A 32 13.35 -19.30 31.31
N CYS A 33 14.62 -19.04 30.97
CA CYS A 33 15.78 -19.71 31.55
C CYS A 33 16.47 -18.88 32.65
N GLY A 34 15.80 -17.85 33.19
CA GLY A 34 16.36 -17.03 34.26
C GLY A 34 17.30 -15.91 33.78
N ARG A 35 17.39 -15.66 32.46
CA ARG A 35 18.25 -14.62 31.88
C ARG A 35 17.43 -13.39 31.46
N LEU A 36 17.90 -12.21 31.83
CA LEU A 36 17.34 -10.92 31.45
C LEU A 36 18.17 -10.30 30.33
N LEU A 37 17.50 -9.78 29.32
CA LEU A 37 18.13 -9.02 28.25
C LEU A 37 17.82 -7.53 28.43
N TYR A 38 18.86 -6.73 28.62
CA TYR A 38 18.76 -5.27 28.67
C TYR A 38 19.23 -4.65 27.35
N ASN A 39 18.83 -3.40 27.10
CA ASN A 39 19.29 -2.61 25.96
C ASN A 39 18.88 -3.11 24.55
N ARG A 40 17.81 -3.91 24.44
CA ARG A 40 17.35 -4.48 23.16
C ARG A 40 16.73 -3.48 22.17
N ARG A 41 16.35 -2.29 22.65
CA ARG A 41 15.59 -1.29 21.87
C ARG A 41 16.29 0.06 21.93
N THR A 42 16.18 0.82 20.86
CA THR A 42 16.66 2.20 20.76
C THR A 42 15.49 3.10 20.38
N ASN A 43 15.51 4.32 20.89
CA ASN A 43 14.59 5.36 20.44
C ASN A 43 15.11 6.05 19.16
N LYS A 44 16.38 5.84 18.81
CA LYS A 44 16.97 6.30 17.56
C LYS A 44 16.40 5.49 16.39
N LYS A 45 15.81 6.20 15.43
CA LYS A 45 15.27 5.63 14.20
C LYS A 45 16.28 5.84 13.08
N GLY A 46 16.45 4.85 12.21
CA GLY A 46 17.26 5.00 11.00
C GLY A 46 16.53 5.86 9.96
N CYS A 47 17.16 6.10 8.81
CA CYS A 47 16.57 6.80 7.66
C CYS A 47 15.20 6.21 7.25
N ASP A 48 15.00 4.90 7.40
CA ASP A 48 13.73 4.21 7.10
C ASP A 48 12.63 4.38 8.16
N GLY A 49 12.82 5.23 9.18
CA GLY A 49 11.86 5.46 10.26
C GLY A 49 11.68 4.30 11.26
N ARG A 50 12.40 3.19 11.07
CA ARG A 50 12.41 2.03 11.98
C ARG A 50 13.46 2.20 13.07
N PRO A 51 13.20 1.73 14.31
CA PRO A 51 14.21 1.74 15.37
C PRO A 51 15.47 1.01 14.91
N VAL A 52 16.63 1.64 15.08
CA VAL A 52 17.92 1.03 14.72
C VAL A 52 18.11 -0.23 15.57
N LYS A 53 18.18 -1.39 14.92
CA LYS A 53 18.49 -2.64 15.62
C LYS A 53 19.92 -2.55 16.13
N LYS A 54 20.11 -2.72 17.44
CA LYS A 54 21.44 -2.83 18.04
C LYS A 54 22.09 -4.15 17.63
N THR A 55 23.40 -4.11 17.41
CA THR A 55 24.23 -5.30 17.22
C THR A 55 24.23 -6.14 18.52
N GLU A 56 24.49 -7.44 18.40
CA GLU A 56 24.46 -8.38 19.53
C GLU A 56 25.40 -7.96 20.68
N ASP A 57 26.53 -7.32 20.35
CA ASP A 57 27.53 -6.85 21.31
C ASP A 57 27.02 -5.74 22.25
N GLN A 58 25.93 -5.05 21.89
CA GLN A 58 25.34 -3.98 22.69
C GLN A 58 24.18 -4.48 23.59
N ILE A 59 23.80 -5.75 23.45
CA ILE A 59 22.72 -6.37 24.23
C ILE A 59 23.34 -7.01 25.47
N ILE A 60 22.97 -6.49 26.64
CA ILE A 60 23.51 -6.98 27.91
C ILE A 60 22.61 -8.13 28.39
N ALA A 61 23.19 -9.32 28.51
CA ALA A 61 22.52 -10.48 29.10
C ALA A 61 22.99 -10.66 30.55
N VAL A 62 22.06 -10.57 31.51
CA VAL A 62 22.34 -10.71 32.94
C VAL A 62 21.48 -11.84 33.50
N ARG A 63 21.98 -12.57 34.51
CA ARG A 63 21.17 -13.55 35.24
C ARG A 63 20.20 -12.81 36.16
N GLY A 64 18.90 -13.05 35.97
CA GLY A 64 17.84 -12.47 36.78
C GLY A 64 17.72 -13.16 38.14
N THR A 65 17.00 -12.51 39.05
CA THR A 65 16.66 -13.02 40.38
C THR A 65 15.38 -13.85 40.39
N HIS A 66 14.68 -13.96 39.25
CA HIS A 66 13.44 -14.71 39.13
C HIS A 66 13.69 -16.21 38.92
N GLU A 67 12.73 -17.02 39.37
CA GLU A 67 12.76 -18.47 39.18
C GLU A 67 12.66 -18.82 37.69
N ALA A 68 13.59 -19.66 37.21
CA ALA A 68 13.60 -20.14 35.84
C ALA A 68 12.52 -21.20 35.65
N ILE A 69 11.71 -21.07 34.59
CA ILE A 69 10.66 -22.05 34.27
C ILE A 69 11.26 -23.29 33.60
N ILE A 70 12.35 -23.10 32.85
CA ILE A 70 13.05 -24.15 32.08
C ILE A 70 14.54 -24.05 32.39
N SER A 71 15.25 -25.17 32.40
CA SER A 71 16.70 -25.16 32.58
C SER A 71 17.43 -24.47 31.41
N GLU A 72 18.61 -23.93 31.69
CA GLU A 72 19.43 -23.26 30.66
C GLU A 72 19.85 -24.23 29.54
N GLU A 73 20.13 -25.48 29.91
CA GLU A 73 20.53 -26.56 28.99
C GLU A 73 19.40 -26.91 28.02
N GLU A 74 18.17 -27.07 28.52
CA GLU A 74 16.99 -27.34 27.69
C GLU A 74 16.69 -26.17 26.74
N TRP A 75 16.81 -24.93 27.22
CA TRP A 75 16.59 -23.74 26.40
C TRP A 75 17.59 -23.66 25.23
N GLU A 76 18.89 -23.88 25.51
CA GLU A 76 19.93 -23.88 24.48
C GLU A 76 19.76 -25.04 23.48
N ALA A 77 19.34 -26.22 23.95
CA ALA A 77 19.02 -27.35 23.08
C ALA A 77 17.88 -27.04 22.09
N VAL A 78 16.81 -26.37 22.56
CA VAL A 78 15.70 -25.92 21.70
C VAL A 78 16.17 -24.90 20.68
N ARG A 79 17.01 -23.93 21.09
CA ARG A 79 17.56 -22.91 20.20
C ARG A 79 18.39 -23.55 19.08
N LYS A 80 19.33 -24.43 19.41
CA LYS A 80 20.17 -25.16 18.44
C LYS A 80 19.34 -26.00 17.47
N LYS A 81 18.31 -26.70 17.98
CA LYS A 81 17.40 -27.48 17.14
C LYS A 81 16.61 -26.60 16.16
N ARG A 82 16.24 -25.38 16.56
CA ARG A 82 15.52 -24.46 15.67
C ARG A 82 16.43 -23.83 14.63
N GLU A 83 17.66 -23.53 14.99
CA GLU A 83 18.67 -23.04 14.06
C GLU A 83 19.00 -24.09 13.00
N SER A 84 19.17 -25.36 13.40
CA SER A 84 19.43 -26.45 12.44
C SER A 84 18.25 -26.75 11.52
N LEU A 85 17.02 -26.60 12.02
CA LEU A 85 15.79 -26.75 11.22
C LEU A 85 15.46 -25.51 10.38
N TYR A 86 16.13 -24.37 10.62
CA TYR A 86 15.85 -23.15 9.89
C TYR A 86 16.30 -23.30 8.43
N ARG A 87 15.32 -23.31 7.53
CA ARG A 87 15.55 -23.26 6.08
C ARG A 87 15.00 -21.96 5.54
N ARG A 88 15.86 -21.14 4.94
CA ARG A 88 15.41 -19.99 4.16
C ARG A 88 14.78 -20.56 2.88
N ASN A 89 13.47 -20.45 2.75
CA ASN A 89 12.81 -20.80 1.50
C ASN A 89 13.29 -19.84 0.42
N GLU A 90 13.96 -20.35 -0.60
CA GLU A 90 14.27 -19.58 -1.80
C GLU A 90 12.98 -19.22 -2.52
N LYS A 91 12.93 -17.99 -3.03
CA LYS A 91 11.79 -17.55 -3.84
C LYS A 91 11.79 -18.39 -5.12
N THR A 92 10.75 -19.20 -5.29
CA THR A 92 10.60 -20.10 -6.44
C THR A 92 10.27 -19.35 -7.75
N ASP A 93 9.80 -18.11 -7.65
CA ASP A 93 9.49 -17.27 -8.81
C ASP A 93 10.62 -16.25 -9.03
N GLY A 94 10.98 -16.05 -10.31
CA GLY A 94 12.00 -15.09 -10.72
C GLY A 94 11.61 -13.63 -10.41
N PRO A 95 12.58 -12.71 -10.38
CA PRO A 95 12.38 -11.30 -9.99
C PRO A 95 11.35 -10.57 -10.87
N ASP A 96 11.13 -11.03 -12.09
CA ASP A 96 10.22 -10.40 -13.07
C ASP A 96 8.72 -10.57 -12.76
N ARG A 97 8.34 -11.49 -11.86
CA ARG A 97 6.92 -11.81 -11.63
C ARG A 97 6.49 -11.49 -10.20
N VAL A 98 6.29 -10.20 -9.95
CA VAL A 98 5.80 -9.69 -8.67
C VAL A 98 4.31 -9.37 -8.76
N SER A 99 3.51 -9.86 -7.81
CA SER A 99 2.10 -9.45 -7.71
C SER A 99 1.98 -8.01 -7.25
N LEU A 100 1.32 -7.18 -8.06
CA LEU A 100 1.18 -5.74 -7.83
C LEU A 100 0.35 -5.45 -6.58
N LEU A 101 -0.78 -6.14 -6.42
CA LEU A 101 -1.79 -5.82 -5.40
C LEU A 101 -1.69 -6.68 -4.13
N SER A 102 -0.66 -7.51 -4.01
CA SER A 102 -0.47 -8.41 -2.87
C SER A 102 -0.30 -7.62 -1.56
N GLY A 103 -1.26 -7.79 -0.65
CA GLY A 103 -1.38 -7.07 0.62
C GLY A 103 -2.23 -5.79 0.59
N LEU A 104 -2.49 -5.22 -0.59
CA LEU A 104 -3.34 -4.03 -0.77
C LEU A 104 -4.82 -4.41 -0.78
N VAL A 105 -5.16 -5.49 -1.48
CA VAL A 105 -6.53 -6.05 -1.48
C VAL A 105 -6.81 -6.69 -0.12
N LYS A 106 -7.89 -6.27 0.54
CA LYS A 106 -8.29 -6.76 1.86
C LYS A 106 -9.36 -7.82 1.73
N CYS A 107 -9.26 -8.86 2.56
CA CYS A 107 -10.32 -9.86 2.69
C CYS A 107 -11.58 -9.20 3.30
N PRO A 108 -12.76 -9.35 2.68
CA PRO A 108 -13.98 -8.71 3.17
C PRO A 108 -14.46 -9.26 4.52
N VAL A 109 -14.03 -10.47 4.90
CA VAL A 109 -14.44 -11.12 6.15
C VAL A 109 -13.47 -10.85 7.28
N CYS A 110 -12.16 -11.01 7.05
CA CYS A 110 -11.16 -10.92 8.12
C CYS A 110 -10.26 -9.67 8.07
N GLY A 111 -10.45 -8.80 7.06
CA GLY A 111 -9.65 -7.59 6.85
C GLY A 111 -8.17 -7.82 6.53
N SER A 112 -7.70 -9.08 6.51
CA SER A 112 -6.30 -9.40 6.21
C SER A 112 -6.01 -9.22 4.72
N GLY A 113 -4.80 -8.77 4.38
CA GLY A 113 -4.38 -8.63 2.99
C GLY A 113 -4.38 -9.97 2.24
N LEU A 114 -4.94 -9.99 1.04
CA LEU A 114 -4.93 -11.16 0.15
C LEU A 114 -3.52 -11.41 -0.38
N VAL A 115 -3.21 -12.68 -0.60
CA VAL A 115 -1.90 -13.16 -1.05
C VAL A 115 -2.07 -13.90 -2.37
N MET A 116 -1.05 -13.84 -3.22
CA MET A 116 -1.01 -14.60 -4.46
C MET A 116 -0.96 -16.10 -4.20
N LYS A 117 -1.83 -16.85 -4.87
CA LYS A 117 -1.80 -18.30 -5.01
C LYS A 117 -1.57 -18.66 -6.47
N LYS A 118 -0.69 -19.62 -6.69
CA LYS A 118 -0.32 -20.17 -7.99
C LYS A 118 -0.99 -21.52 -8.15
N ASP A 119 -1.91 -21.63 -9.11
CA ASP A 119 -2.53 -22.90 -9.46
C ASP A 119 -1.95 -23.41 -10.77
N LYS A 120 -1.34 -24.60 -10.71
CA LYS A 120 -0.80 -25.32 -11.87
C LYS A 120 -1.74 -26.47 -12.18
N HIS A 121 -2.47 -26.40 -13.28
CA HIS A 121 -3.31 -27.50 -13.74
C HIS A 121 -2.62 -28.26 -14.89
N VAL A 122 -2.54 -29.58 -14.75
CA VAL A 122 -2.03 -30.48 -15.81
C VAL A 122 -3.15 -30.70 -16.82
N ASN A 123 -2.92 -30.33 -18.08
CA ASN A 123 -3.82 -30.77 -19.14
C ASN A 123 -3.50 -32.24 -19.49
N LYS A 124 -4.35 -33.17 -19.00
CA LYS A 124 -4.16 -34.61 -19.20
C LYS A 124 -4.23 -35.04 -20.67
N ASN A 125 -4.79 -34.22 -21.55
CA ASN A 125 -5.11 -34.62 -22.92
C ASN A 125 -3.96 -34.43 -23.92
N ARG A 126 -2.92 -33.62 -23.62
CA ARG A 126 -1.87 -33.25 -24.60
C ARG A 126 -0.52 -32.94 -23.96
N GLY A 127 0.26 -33.96 -23.61
CA GLY A 127 1.70 -33.80 -23.37
C GLY A 127 2.10 -32.91 -22.20
N GLY A 128 1.23 -32.72 -21.19
CA GLY A 128 1.64 -32.21 -19.87
C GLY A 128 2.01 -30.73 -19.78
N TYR A 129 1.56 -29.85 -20.69
CA TYR A 129 1.81 -28.40 -20.52
C TYR A 129 0.99 -27.82 -19.36
N TYR A 130 1.68 -27.17 -18.42
CA TYR A 130 1.07 -26.48 -17.28
C TYR A 130 0.64 -25.06 -17.67
N LYS A 131 -0.67 -24.80 -17.77
CA LYS A 131 -1.15 -23.42 -17.71
C LYS A 131 -1.13 -22.99 -16.24
N THR A 132 -0.24 -22.06 -15.91
CA THR A 132 -0.20 -21.49 -14.57
C THR A 132 -1.16 -20.31 -14.50
N ILE A 133 -2.14 -20.38 -13.62
CA ILE A 133 -3.10 -19.30 -13.36
C ILE A 133 -2.84 -18.77 -11.94
N TYR A 134 -3.00 -17.46 -11.77
CA TYR A 134 -2.70 -16.77 -10.53
C TYR A 134 -3.95 -16.14 -9.96
N TYR A 135 -4.09 -16.29 -8.64
CA TYR A 135 -5.26 -15.83 -7.91
C TYR A 135 -4.85 -15.06 -6.65
N TYR A 136 -5.68 -14.12 -6.22
CA TYR A 136 -5.61 -13.53 -4.88
C TYR A 136 -6.54 -14.29 -3.94
N VAL A 137 -5.98 -14.82 -2.85
CA VAL A 137 -6.70 -15.61 -1.84
C VAL A 137 -6.41 -15.11 -0.43
N CYS A 138 -7.34 -15.38 0.48
CA CYS A 138 -7.11 -15.09 1.90
C CYS A 138 -6.11 -16.08 2.49
N ARG A 139 -4.98 -15.57 2.99
CA ARG A 139 -3.95 -16.39 3.65
C ARG A 139 -4.50 -17.18 4.85
N ASN A 140 -5.43 -16.60 5.60
CA ASN A 140 -5.99 -17.22 6.81
C ASN A 140 -7.02 -18.32 6.50
N HIS A 141 -7.41 -18.52 5.24
CA HIS A 141 -8.30 -19.62 4.86
C HIS A 141 -7.62 -20.99 5.02
N GLN A 142 -6.35 -21.09 4.64
CA GLN A 142 -5.56 -22.32 4.67
C GLN A 142 -4.99 -22.65 6.07
N LYS A 143 -5.60 -22.14 7.15
CA LYS A 143 -5.09 -22.22 8.54
C LYS A 143 -3.65 -21.72 8.71
N ALA A 144 -3.23 -20.71 7.94
CA ALA A 144 -1.89 -20.17 8.09
C ALA A 144 -1.73 -19.39 9.41
N ASN A 145 -0.65 -19.64 10.14
CA ASN A 145 -0.28 -18.90 11.36
C ASN A 145 -1.31 -18.94 12.50
N GLY A 146 -2.14 -19.99 12.61
CA GLY A 146 -3.07 -20.19 13.72
C GLY A 146 -4.33 -19.33 13.67
N ARG A 147 -4.51 -18.52 12.61
CA ARG A 147 -5.76 -17.79 12.32
C ARG A 147 -6.55 -18.56 11.28
N THR A 148 -7.87 -18.59 11.45
CA THR A 148 -8.81 -19.21 10.52
C THR A 148 -9.75 -18.15 9.94
N CYS A 149 -10.05 -18.27 8.65
CA CYS A 149 -11.01 -17.42 7.97
C CYS A 149 -11.93 -18.30 7.11
N PRO A 150 -13.27 -18.14 7.21
CA PRO A 150 -14.20 -18.94 6.41
C PRO A 150 -14.16 -18.57 4.92
N PHE A 151 -13.58 -17.43 4.56
CA PHE A 151 -13.53 -16.93 3.19
C PHE A 151 -12.59 -17.76 2.30
N SER A 152 -13.18 -18.51 1.36
CA SER A 152 -12.48 -19.45 0.46
C SER A 152 -12.31 -18.94 -0.98
N HIS A 153 -12.96 -17.82 -1.33
CA HIS A 153 -13.02 -17.36 -2.70
C HIS A 153 -11.64 -16.89 -3.22
N ALA A 154 -11.40 -17.11 -4.52
CA ALA A 154 -10.14 -16.87 -5.19
C ALA A 154 -10.36 -15.94 -6.40
N TYR A 155 -9.86 -14.71 -6.30
CA TYR A 155 -10.01 -13.72 -7.37
C TYR A 155 -8.93 -13.88 -8.41
N ASN A 156 -9.27 -13.84 -9.70
CA ASN A 156 -8.26 -13.90 -10.76
C ASN A 156 -7.36 -12.65 -10.75
N GLN A 157 -6.05 -12.85 -10.66
CA GLN A 157 -5.09 -11.74 -10.58
C GLN A 157 -5.16 -10.82 -11.80
N ASP A 158 -5.18 -11.36 -13.02
CA ASP A 158 -5.12 -10.55 -14.25
C ASP A 158 -6.39 -9.69 -14.41
N LYS A 159 -7.55 -10.21 -13.99
CA LYS A 159 -8.82 -9.46 -13.96
C LYS A 159 -8.76 -8.30 -12.97
N MET A 160 -8.28 -8.55 -11.75
CA MET A 160 -8.16 -7.54 -10.71
C MET A 160 -7.16 -6.43 -11.08
N ASP A 161 -5.97 -6.84 -11.52
CA ASP A 161 -4.91 -5.90 -11.90
C ASP A 161 -5.39 -4.98 -13.06
N SER A 162 -6.14 -5.54 -14.04
CA SER A 162 -6.72 -4.75 -15.15
C SER A 162 -7.83 -3.80 -14.71
N ALA A 163 -8.75 -4.26 -13.85
CA ALA A 163 -9.87 -3.44 -13.36
C ALA A 163 -9.37 -2.22 -12.56
N ILE A 164 -8.39 -2.43 -11.68
CA ILE A 164 -7.81 -1.34 -10.89
C ILE A 164 -7.02 -0.37 -11.77
N PHE A 165 -6.27 -0.87 -12.75
CA PHE A 165 -5.57 -0.01 -13.71
C PHE A 165 -6.53 0.91 -14.46
N GLU A 166 -7.68 0.38 -14.92
CA GLU A 166 -8.69 1.18 -15.60
C GLU A 166 -9.31 2.25 -14.69
N ILE A 167 -9.56 1.92 -13.41
CA ILE A 167 -10.09 2.89 -12.44
C ILE A 167 -9.06 4.00 -12.19
N ILE A 168 -7.80 3.66 -11.96
CA ILE A 168 -6.74 4.64 -11.76
C ILE A 168 -6.63 5.56 -12.98
N ARG A 169 -6.70 5.00 -14.19
CA ARG A 169 -6.70 5.78 -15.43
C ARG A 169 -7.86 6.79 -15.49
N LYS A 170 -9.08 6.36 -15.16
CA LYS A 170 -10.27 7.24 -15.15
C LYS A 170 -10.16 8.34 -14.09
N VAL A 171 -9.65 7.99 -12.91
CA VAL A 171 -9.48 8.93 -11.78
C VAL A 171 -8.40 9.97 -12.08
N SER A 172 -7.29 9.54 -12.68
CA SER A 172 -6.21 10.44 -13.10
C SER A 172 -6.67 11.46 -14.14
N ALA A 173 -7.65 11.10 -14.98
CA ALA A 173 -8.21 11.99 -16.00
C ALA A 173 -9.32 12.92 -15.47
N ALA A 174 -9.89 12.65 -14.30
CA ALA A 174 -11.02 13.42 -13.77
C ALA A 174 -10.55 14.77 -13.17
N PRO A 175 -11.06 15.93 -13.63
CA PRO A 175 -10.65 17.24 -13.12
C PRO A 175 -11.11 17.50 -11.68
N GLU A 176 -12.24 16.90 -11.27
CA GLU A 176 -12.77 16.93 -9.89
C GLU A 176 -11.76 16.34 -8.89
N PHE A 177 -11.07 15.29 -9.32
CA PHE A 177 -10.03 14.64 -8.52
C PHE A 177 -8.82 15.54 -8.33
N LYS A 178 -8.37 16.22 -9.39
CA LYS A 178 -7.30 17.22 -9.32
C LYS A 178 -7.66 18.37 -8.39
N HIS A 179 -8.89 18.88 -8.49
CA HIS A 179 -9.37 19.97 -7.65
C HIS A 179 -9.47 19.56 -6.17
N ALA A 180 -9.89 18.32 -5.87
CA ALA A 180 -9.92 17.81 -4.50
C ALA A 180 -8.51 17.69 -3.88
N VAL A 181 -7.51 17.28 -4.67
CA VAL A 181 -6.11 17.21 -4.23
C VAL A 181 -5.50 18.61 -4.04
N LEU A 182 -5.83 19.56 -4.92
CA LEU A 182 -5.34 20.95 -4.83
C LEU A 182 -5.97 21.74 -3.69
N SER A 183 -7.29 21.65 -3.52
CA SER A 183 -8.02 22.35 -2.45
C SER A 183 -7.61 21.90 -1.04
N ALA A 184 -7.18 20.64 -0.88
CA ALA A 184 -6.61 20.13 0.37
C ALA A 184 -5.23 20.73 0.71
N SER A 185 -4.61 21.51 -0.18
CA SER A 185 -3.29 22.13 0.03
C SER A 185 -3.28 23.65 -0.05
N MET A 186 -4.39 24.30 -0.42
CA MET A 186 -4.47 25.75 -0.50
C MET A 186 -4.86 26.38 0.84
N GLU A 187 -3.90 26.40 1.77
CA GLU A 187 -3.88 27.35 2.90
C GLU A 187 -2.82 28.45 2.64
N GLU A 188 -2.85 29.08 1.47
CA GLU A 188 -1.89 30.14 1.11
C GLU A 188 -1.94 31.35 2.06
N ALA A 189 -3.10 31.58 2.70
CA ALA A 189 -3.32 32.67 3.65
C ALA A 189 -2.54 32.53 4.97
N ASP A 190 -1.98 31.35 5.29
CA ASP A 190 -1.20 31.14 6.51
C ASP A 190 0.31 31.38 6.28
N GLY A 191 0.79 31.17 5.05
CA GLY A 191 2.19 31.37 4.68
C GLY A 191 2.68 32.81 4.84
N GLU A 192 1.90 33.78 4.36
CA GLU A 192 2.27 35.21 4.47
C GLU A 192 2.29 35.69 5.94
N LYS A 193 1.38 35.19 6.77
CA LYS A 193 1.34 35.50 8.21
C LYS A 193 2.57 34.95 8.93
N MET A 194 2.94 33.70 8.64
CA MET A 194 4.13 33.05 9.19
C MET A 194 5.42 33.79 8.78
N GLU A 195 5.53 34.22 7.52
CA GLU A 195 6.67 35.00 7.02
C GLU A 195 6.78 36.38 7.70
N SER A 196 5.65 37.05 7.94
CA SER A 196 5.60 38.30 8.70
C SER A 196 6.03 38.11 10.16
N GLN A 197 5.56 37.04 10.82
CA GLN A 197 5.98 36.69 12.18
C GLN A 197 7.48 36.41 12.26
N LEU A 198 8.04 35.67 11.29
CA LEU A 198 9.48 35.42 11.20
C LEU A 198 10.28 36.72 11.10
N GLN A 199 9.81 37.68 10.29
CA GLN A 199 10.46 38.98 10.15
C GLN A 199 10.42 39.79 11.45
N GLN A 200 9.31 39.77 12.18
CA GLN A 200 9.18 40.44 13.48
C GLN A 200 10.14 39.83 14.52
N MET A 201 10.25 38.51 14.56
CA MET A 201 11.14 37.80 15.49
C MET A 201 12.63 38.07 15.19
N ARG A 202 13.03 38.08 13.91
CA ARG A 202 14.39 38.48 13.50
C ARG A 202 14.75 39.90 13.93
N ARG A 203 13.80 40.85 13.84
CA ARG A 203 13.97 42.22 14.36
C ARG A 203 14.07 42.26 15.89
N LYS A 204 13.41 41.36 16.61
CA LYS A 204 13.56 41.22 18.07
C LYS A 204 14.97 40.73 18.41
N LEU A 205 15.46 39.69 17.74
CA LEU A 205 16.81 39.13 17.94
C LEU A 205 17.90 40.19 17.75
N GLN A 206 17.86 40.96 16.65
CA GLN A 206 18.81 42.06 16.42
C GLN A 206 18.79 43.11 17.55
N ARG A 207 17.61 43.43 18.11
CA ARG A 207 17.52 44.37 19.24
C ARG A 207 18.18 43.80 20.50
N LEU A 208 18.03 42.51 20.76
CA LEU A 208 18.66 41.84 21.90
C LEU A 208 20.19 41.76 21.74
N GLU A 209 20.69 41.45 20.54
CA GLU A 209 22.13 41.46 20.24
C GLU A 209 22.76 42.85 20.45
N ILE A 210 22.06 43.91 20.07
CA ILE A 210 22.52 45.29 20.32
C ILE A 210 22.55 45.60 21.82
N LYS A 211 21.53 45.18 22.59
CA LYS A 211 21.52 45.35 24.05
C LYS A 211 22.66 44.57 24.72
N LYS A 212 22.90 43.32 24.30
CA LYS A 212 24.03 42.50 24.75
C LYS A 212 25.36 43.22 24.55
N LYS A 213 25.60 43.78 23.34
CA LYS A 213 26.83 44.56 23.07
C LYS A 213 26.96 45.77 23.99
N LYS A 214 25.86 46.47 24.29
CA LYS A 214 25.87 47.61 25.22
C LYS A 214 26.22 47.20 26.65
N LEU A 215 25.65 46.12 27.16
CA LEU A 215 25.99 45.61 28.49
C LEU A 215 27.44 45.10 28.55
N GLY A 216 27.93 44.45 27.50
CA GLY A 216 29.35 44.07 27.40
C GLY A 216 30.28 45.29 27.46
N MET A 217 29.95 46.37 26.75
CA MET A 217 30.70 47.63 26.86
C MET A 217 30.63 48.25 28.25
N ILE A 218 29.53 48.11 28.98
CA ILE A 218 29.42 48.58 30.37
C ILE A 218 30.35 47.75 31.27
N LEU A 219 30.36 46.43 31.08
CA LEU A 219 31.23 45.51 31.82
C LEU A 219 32.72 45.82 31.59
N ASP A 220 33.11 46.07 30.34
CA ASP A 220 34.50 46.40 29.96
C ASP A 220 34.97 47.74 30.54
N ASN A 221 34.05 48.66 30.85
CA ASN A 221 34.34 50.01 31.36
C ASN A 221 34.13 50.15 32.88
N LEU A 222 33.90 49.05 33.61
CA LEU A 222 33.80 49.09 35.07
C LEU A 222 35.17 49.41 35.70
N ASP A 223 35.18 50.37 36.63
CA ASP A 223 36.39 50.74 37.37
C ASP A 223 36.61 49.78 38.54
N ILE A 224 37.76 49.09 38.53
CA ILE A 224 38.15 48.09 39.52
C ILE A 224 38.34 48.70 40.91
N PHE A 225 38.58 50.01 41.00
CA PHE A 225 38.82 50.70 42.27
C PHE A 225 37.55 51.29 42.92
N ASP A 226 36.37 51.08 42.31
CA ASP A 226 35.07 51.53 42.82
C ASP A 226 34.63 50.66 44.02
N GLU A 227 34.16 51.28 45.11
CA GLU A 227 33.68 50.55 46.30
C GLU A 227 32.46 49.67 46.00
N GLU A 228 31.65 50.02 44.99
CA GLU A 228 30.51 49.21 44.54
C GLU A 228 30.82 48.33 43.32
N TYR A 229 32.10 48.11 42.99
CA TYR A 229 32.50 47.30 41.84
C TYR A 229 31.82 45.93 41.82
N ASP A 230 31.88 45.18 42.93
CA ASP A 230 31.32 43.83 43.03
C ASP A 230 29.80 43.83 42.74
N ARG A 231 29.06 44.80 43.27
CA ARG A 231 27.61 44.92 43.00
C ARG A 231 27.32 45.27 41.55
N LYS A 232 28.01 46.28 40.99
CA LYS A 232 27.79 46.71 39.59
C LYS A 232 28.17 45.60 38.61
N TYR A 233 29.19 44.81 38.93
CA TYR A 233 29.58 43.64 38.18
C TYR A 233 28.49 42.56 38.23
N GLU A 234 28.02 42.18 39.42
CA GLU A 234 26.94 41.18 39.58
C GLU A 234 25.65 41.62 38.88
N ASP A 235 25.21 42.87 39.05
CA ASP A 235 24.01 43.42 38.41
C ASP A 235 24.12 43.38 36.87
N THR A 236 25.29 43.76 36.33
CA THR A 236 25.54 43.74 34.88
C THR A 236 25.59 42.32 34.36
N GLN A 237 26.19 41.40 35.10
CA GLN A 237 26.28 39.98 34.75
C GLN A 237 24.89 39.32 34.74
N MET A 238 24.06 39.56 35.76
CA MET A 238 22.67 39.08 35.80
C MET A 238 21.85 39.62 34.63
N ALA A 239 22.05 40.88 34.24
CA ALA A 239 21.37 41.46 33.08
C ALA A 239 21.85 40.85 31.76
N ILE A 240 23.14 40.48 31.65
CA ILE A 240 23.69 39.77 30.49
C ILE A 240 23.11 38.36 30.40
N ASP A 241 23.06 37.61 31.50
CA ASP A 241 22.50 36.26 31.56
C ASP A 241 21.02 36.26 31.15
N GLY A 242 20.22 37.21 31.65
CA GLY A 242 18.82 37.36 31.23
C GLY A 242 18.66 37.69 29.73
N ILE A 243 19.60 38.41 29.12
CA ILE A 243 19.59 38.65 27.67
C ILE A 243 19.96 37.37 26.91
N TYR A 244 20.88 36.54 27.40
CA TYR A 244 21.19 35.25 26.79
C TYR A 244 19.96 34.33 26.80
N ASP A 245 19.23 34.25 27.92
CA ASP A 245 17.98 33.49 28.01
C ASP A 245 16.94 34.00 26.99
N GLU A 246 16.76 35.33 26.87
CA GLU A 246 15.82 35.91 25.89
C GLU A 246 16.24 35.67 24.43
N ILE A 247 17.55 35.64 24.15
CA ILE A 247 18.10 35.31 22.83
C ILE A 247 17.79 33.85 22.51
N ASP A 248 18.11 32.93 23.41
CA ASP A 248 17.87 31.50 23.23
C ASP A 248 16.38 31.21 22.99
N GLU A 249 15.48 31.79 23.79
CA GLU A 249 14.03 31.68 23.57
C GLU A 249 13.58 32.21 22.20
N THR A 250 14.15 33.34 21.76
CA THR A 250 13.79 33.97 20.49
C THR A 250 14.34 33.16 19.31
N GLU A 251 15.55 32.60 19.42
CA GLU A 251 16.15 31.72 18.43
C GLU A 251 15.38 30.40 18.30
N CYS A 252 15.00 29.77 19.41
CA CYS A 252 14.16 28.57 19.40
C CYS A 252 12.81 28.84 18.69
N ARG A 253 12.18 29.98 18.96
CA ARG A 253 10.94 30.38 18.26
C ARG A 253 11.16 30.63 16.78
N ILE A 254 12.27 31.26 16.39
CA ILE A 254 12.63 31.47 14.98
C ILE A 254 12.80 30.12 14.27
N GLN A 255 13.50 29.17 14.89
CA GLN A 255 13.66 27.84 14.32
C GLN A 255 12.33 27.10 14.16
N GLU A 256 11.43 27.20 15.13
CA GLU A 256 10.10 26.58 15.04
C GLU A 256 9.26 27.17 13.89
N VAL A 257 9.24 28.50 13.74
CA VAL A 257 8.51 29.16 12.64
C VAL A 257 9.13 28.83 11.28
N ILE A 258 10.46 28.80 11.16
CA ILE A 258 11.15 28.37 9.93
C ILE A 258 10.75 26.93 9.58
N ARG A 259 10.74 26.04 10.57
CA ARG A 259 10.35 24.64 10.39
C ARG A 259 8.90 24.51 9.92
N GLN A 260 7.99 25.32 10.46
CA GLN A 260 6.60 25.36 10.03
C GLN A 260 6.46 25.86 8.58
N ILE A 261 7.19 26.90 8.19
CA ILE A 261 7.20 27.42 6.80
C ILE A 261 7.76 26.37 5.82
N GLU A 262 8.86 25.69 6.18
CA GLU A 262 9.45 24.63 5.36
C GLU A 262 8.50 23.45 5.20
N ALA A 263 7.78 23.07 6.26
CA ALA A 263 6.74 22.03 6.20
C ALA A 263 5.61 22.41 5.23
N SER A 264 5.06 23.63 5.34
CA SER A 264 3.99 24.09 4.45
C SER A 264 4.43 24.21 2.98
N LYS A 265 5.68 24.65 2.73
CA LYS A 265 6.26 24.71 1.37
C LYS A 265 6.48 23.31 0.79
N HIS A 266 6.86 22.34 1.63
CA HIS A 266 7.00 20.94 1.21
C HIS A 266 5.64 20.32 0.85
N ASP A 267 4.58 20.65 1.59
CA ASP A 267 3.22 20.19 1.32
C ASP A 267 2.75 20.68 -0.07
N SER A 268 2.95 21.98 -0.38
CA SER A 268 2.65 22.56 -1.69
C SER A 268 3.45 21.92 -2.85
N ARG A 269 4.75 21.64 -2.64
CA ARG A 269 5.60 20.98 -3.66
C ARG A 269 5.23 19.51 -3.86
N SER A 270 4.84 18.81 -2.80
CA SER A 270 4.40 17.41 -2.85
C SER A 270 3.14 17.28 -3.69
N VAL A 271 2.18 18.21 -3.57
CA VAL A 271 0.96 18.21 -4.37
C VAL A 271 1.22 18.50 -5.85
N LYS A 272 2.07 19.49 -6.17
CA LYS A 272 2.50 19.73 -7.56
C LYS A 272 3.20 18.51 -8.16
N ASN A 273 4.02 17.81 -7.38
CA ASN A 273 4.66 16.57 -7.82
C ASN A 273 3.63 15.45 -8.08
N ILE A 274 2.60 15.32 -7.25
CA ILE A 274 1.51 14.36 -7.44
C ILE A 274 0.74 14.67 -8.74
N GLU A 275 0.45 15.94 -9.02
CA GLU A 275 -0.22 16.36 -10.25
C GLU A 275 0.59 15.99 -11.51
N VAL A 276 1.89 16.31 -11.52
CA VAL A 276 2.79 15.96 -12.63
C VAL A 276 2.93 14.44 -12.79
N MET A 277 2.89 13.68 -11.69
CA MET A 277 2.91 12.21 -11.72
C MET A 277 1.63 11.63 -12.31
N LEU A 278 0.46 12.15 -11.93
CA LEU A 278 -0.84 11.72 -12.45
C LEU A 278 -0.95 12.03 -13.94
N ASP A 279 -0.52 13.21 -14.38
CA ASP A 279 -0.55 13.59 -15.80
C ASP A 279 0.35 12.71 -16.68
N ASN A 280 1.44 12.20 -16.12
CA ASN A 280 2.38 11.33 -16.84
C ASN A 280 2.22 9.84 -16.51
N PHE A 281 1.15 9.46 -15.82
CA PHE A 281 0.96 8.09 -15.34
C PHE A 281 1.07 7.05 -16.45
N GLU A 282 0.40 7.26 -17.59
CA GLU A 282 0.41 6.31 -18.72
C GLU A 282 1.83 6.10 -19.29
N LYS A 283 2.57 7.19 -19.52
CA LYS A 283 3.91 7.15 -20.10
C LYS A 283 4.93 6.49 -19.17
N ILE A 284 4.76 6.71 -17.87
CA ILE A 284 5.65 6.16 -16.85
C ILE A 284 5.32 4.66 -16.65
N TYR A 285 4.05 4.29 -16.64
CA TYR A 285 3.61 2.91 -16.44
C TYR A 285 4.14 1.93 -17.49
N GLU A 286 4.27 2.36 -18.75
CA GLU A 286 4.82 1.51 -19.82
C GLU A 286 6.31 1.21 -19.63
N LYS A 287 7.07 2.16 -19.06
CA LYS A 287 8.52 2.03 -18.88
C LYS A 287 8.95 1.37 -17.57
N MET A 288 8.06 1.34 -16.57
CA MET A 288 8.36 0.74 -15.26
C MET A 288 8.42 -0.79 -15.29
N SER A 289 9.38 -1.33 -14.53
CA SER A 289 9.45 -2.74 -14.15
C SER A 289 8.29 -3.18 -13.24
N CYS A 290 8.07 -4.49 -13.12
CA CYS A 290 7.02 -5.04 -12.23
C CYS A 290 7.20 -4.65 -10.76
N GLN A 291 8.45 -4.45 -10.31
CA GLN A 291 8.75 -4.09 -8.93
C GLN A 291 8.49 -2.60 -8.68
N GLU A 292 8.90 -1.71 -9.59
CA GLU A 292 8.61 -0.28 -9.52
C GLU A 292 7.11 -0.02 -9.57
N LYS A 293 6.39 -0.74 -10.44
CA LYS A 293 4.91 -0.69 -10.47
C LYS A 293 4.34 -0.98 -9.09
N ARG A 294 4.76 -2.06 -8.45
CA ARG A 294 4.28 -2.42 -7.11
C ARG A 294 4.56 -1.34 -6.07
N GLU A 295 5.73 -0.73 -6.11
CA GLU A 295 6.09 0.36 -5.19
C GLU A 295 5.21 1.58 -5.43
N MET A 296 5.01 1.96 -6.69
CA MET A 296 4.08 3.01 -7.09
C MET A 296 2.65 2.72 -6.58
N TYR A 297 2.12 1.51 -6.79
CA TYR A 297 0.80 1.12 -6.26
C TYR A 297 0.70 1.26 -4.74
N ARG A 298 1.76 0.92 -4.00
CA ARG A 298 1.80 1.05 -2.53
C ARG A 298 1.92 2.48 -2.04
N MET A 299 2.49 3.37 -2.85
CA MET A 299 2.56 4.79 -2.54
C MET A 299 1.22 5.49 -2.70
N PHE A 300 0.38 5.02 -3.62
CA PHE A 300 -0.91 5.67 -3.93
C PHE A 300 -2.11 5.00 -3.28
N ILE A 301 -2.09 3.68 -3.14
CA ILE A 301 -3.23 2.90 -2.66
C ILE A 301 -2.94 2.37 -1.27
N GLU A 302 -3.80 2.72 -0.31
CA GLU A 302 -3.75 2.21 1.05
C GLU A 302 -4.43 0.84 1.15
N ARG A 303 -5.66 0.76 0.63
CA ARG A 303 -6.49 -0.44 0.71
C ARG A 303 -7.47 -0.52 -0.44
N ILE A 304 -7.72 -1.76 -0.87
CA ILE A 304 -8.76 -2.10 -1.85
C ILE A 304 -9.72 -3.07 -1.17
N ASP A 305 -10.99 -2.70 -1.11
CA ASP A 305 -12.05 -3.55 -0.59
C ASP A 305 -12.79 -4.23 -1.75
N VAL A 306 -13.13 -5.50 -1.55
CA VAL A 306 -13.72 -6.37 -2.58
C VAL A 306 -15.00 -7.00 -2.08
N PHE A 307 -15.91 -7.34 -3.00
CA PHE A 307 -17.13 -8.06 -2.65
C PHE A 307 -16.87 -9.55 -2.39
N PRO A 308 -17.49 -10.16 -1.37
CA PRO A 308 -17.27 -11.58 -1.04
C PRO A 308 -17.60 -12.56 -2.16
N GLU A 309 -18.55 -12.21 -3.02
CA GLU A 309 -19.03 -13.02 -4.15
C GLU A 309 -19.03 -12.16 -5.43
N GLU A 310 -18.84 -12.79 -6.59
CA GLU A 310 -19.03 -12.12 -7.88
C GLU A 310 -20.50 -11.72 -8.00
N GLN A 311 -20.77 -10.42 -8.07
CA GLN A 311 -22.14 -9.93 -8.23
C GLN A 311 -22.69 -10.34 -9.60
N SER A 312 -24.01 -10.40 -9.77
CA SER A 312 -24.67 -10.75 -11.05
C SER A 312 -24.13 -9.97 -12.27
N ASP A 313 -23.61 -8.78 -11.99
CA ASP A 313 -23.13 -7.83 -12.98
C ASP A 313 -21.63 -8.01 -13.31
N GLY A 314 -20.93 -8.91 -12.62
CA GLY A 314 -19.49 -9.16 -12.77
C GLY A 314 -18.58 -8.24 -11.95
N ARG A 315 -19.15 -7.37 -11.10
CA ARG A 315 -18.40 -6.46 -10.23
C ARG A 315 -17.64 -7.20 -9.14
N ILE A 316 -16.39 -6.82 -8.93
CA ILE A 316 -15.50 -7.43 -7.94
C ILE A 316 -15.07 -6.39 -6.90
N LEU A 317 -14.88 -5.14 -7.32
CA LEU A 317 -14.37 -4.06 -6.48
C LEU A 317 -15.50 -3.34 -5.74
N LYS A 318 -15.34 -3.15 -4.43
CA LYS A 318 -16.27 -2.38 -3.59
C LYS A 318 -15.81 -0.93 -3.47
N SER A 319 -14.59 -0.72 -3.01
CA SER A 319 -14.02 0.61 -2.83
C SER A 319 -12.50 0.58 -2.89
N ILE A 320 -11.90 1.68 -3.35
CA ILE A 320 -10.45 1.89 -3.33
C ILE A 320 -10.16 3.11 -2.48
N SER A 321 -9.39 2.92 -1.41
CA SER A 321 -8.86 4.02 -0.60
C SER A 321 -7.45 4.31 -1.04
N PHE A 322 -7.24 5.56 -1.41
CA PHE A 322 -5.96 6.11 -1.79
C PHE A 322 -5.43 6.98 -0.67
N GLN A 323 -4.10 7.04 -0.59
CA GLN A 323 -3.40 7.73 0.46
C GLN A 323 -2.15 8.33 -0.14
N PHE A 324 -2.08 9.66 -0.21
CA PHE A 324 -0.89 10.35 -0.69
C PHE A 324 -0.10 10.90 0.50
N PRO A 325 1.20 10.56 0.61
CA PRO A 325 2.05 11.16 1.63
C PRO A 325 2.18 12.66 1.40
N LEU A 326 1.70 13.47 2.35
CA LEU A 326 2.22 14.83 2.51
C LEU A 326 3.55 14.65 3.21
N ALA A 327 4.63 14.86 2.48
CA ALA A 327 5.96 14.63 3.02
C ALA A 327 6.32 15.75 4.01
N ARG A 328 5.87 15.64 5.26
CA ARG A 328 6.43 16.41 6.36
C ARG A 328 7.78 15.79 6.75
N ASN A 329 8.84 16.22 6.08
CA ASN A 329 10.21 15.88 6.49
C ASN A 329 10.55 16.63 7.79
N ASN A 330 10.07 16.15 8.93
CA ASN A 330 10.59 16.55 10.24
C ASN A 330 11.57 15.49 10.73
N GLU A 331 12.83 15.59 10.28
CA GLU A 331 13.92 14.68 10.65
C GLU A 331 14.38 14.79 12.11
N LYS A 332 13.91 15.76 12.91
CA LYS A 332 14.43 15.90 14.29
C LYS A 332 13.44 15.97 15.44
N GLU A 333 12.18 16.36 15.25
CA GLU A 333 11.18 16.24 16.33
C GLU A 333 9.80 15.89 15.77
N ARG A 334 9.38 14.65 16.03
CA ARG A 334 8.01 14.19 15.86
C ARG A 334 7.15 14.92 16.90
N ILE A 335 6.49 16.00 16.51
CA ILE A 335 5.34 16.47 17.26
C ILE A 335 4.23 15.45 16.99
N VAL A 336 4.02 14.58 17.97
CA VAL A 336 2.84 13.72 18.02
C VAL A 336 1.67 14.67 18.29
N THR A 337 0.93 15.05 17.26
CA THR A 337 -0.45 15.49 17.49
C THR A 337 -1.17 14.33 18.18
N ALA A 338 -2.05 14.63 19.13
CA ALA A 338 -2.65 13.68 20.08
C ALA A 338 -3.38 12.45 19.46
N ALA A 339 -3.43 12.34 18.14
CA ALA A 339 -4.02 11.23 17.39
C ALA A 339 -3.02 10.42 16.53
N GLY A 340 -1.72 10.71 16.52
CA GLY A 340 -0.68 9.83 15.95
C GLY A 340 -0.84 9.43 14.48
N LYS A 341 -1.47 10.27 13.65
CA LYS A 341 -1.61 10.03 12.20
C LYS A 341 -0.60 10.90 11.45
N GLU A 342 0.20 10.25 10.62
CA GLU A 342 0.93 10.89 9.52
C GLU A 342 -0.09 11.70 8.68
N ASP A 343 0.28 12.92 8.28
CA ASP A 343 -0.61 13.76 7.48
C ASP A 343 -0.67 13.18 6.06
N TYR A 344 -1.79 12.51 5.78
CA TYR A 344 -2.05 11.93 4.49
C TYR A 344 -3.32 12.52 3.92
N ILE A 345 -3.29 12.91 2.65
CA ILE A 345 -4.53 13.13 1.91
C ILE A 345 -5.08 11.74 1.61
N SER A 346 -6.14 11.36 2.31
CA SER A 346 -6.86 10.11 2.08
C SER A 346 -8.20 10.39 1.42
N PHE A 347 -8.51 9.65 0.36
CA PHE A 347 -9.81 9.69 -0.28
C PHE A 347 -10.22 8.26 -0.64
N THR A 348 -11.52 8.00 -0.60
CA THR A 348 -12.07 6.68 -0.92
C THR A 348 -13.04 6.82 -2.07
N ILE A 349 -12.79 6.06 -3.13
CA ILE A 349 -13.67 5.96 -4.28
C ILE A 349 -14.58 4.76 -4.05
N ASP A 350 -15.88 5.03 -4.05
CA ASP A 350 -16.92 4.02 -4.00
C ASP A 350 -17.16 3.49 -5.42
N CYS A 351 -16.67 2.27 -5.69
CA CYS A 351 -16.77 1.63 -7.00
C CYS A 351 -18.17 1.07 -7.27
N THR A 352 -19.09 1.10 -6.29
CA THR A 352 -20.48 0.61 -6.48
C THR A 352 -21.31 1.51 -7.37
N LYS A 353 -20.97 2.80 -7.42
CA LYS A 353 -21.67 3.83 -8.22
C LYS A 353 -21.01 4.06 -9.59
N SER A 354 -19.81 3.53 -9.81
CA SER A 354 -19.08 3.67 -11.07
C SER A 354 -19.52 2.65 -12.13
N GLU A 355 -19.34 2.98 -13.40
CA GLU A 355 -19.55 2.02 -14.48
C GLU A 355 -18.58 0.83 -14.38
N LEU A 356 -19.07 -0.38 -14.69
CA LEU A 356 -18.27 -1.60 -14.81
C LEU A 356 -17.01 -1.36 -15.65
N THR A 357 -15.87 -1.82 -15.16
CA THR A 357 -14.62 -1.85 -15.94
C THR A 357 -14.72 -2.88 -17.06
N ALA A 358 -13.96 -2.70 -18.14
CA ALA A 358 -13.92 -3.65 -19.25
C ALA A 358 -13.46 -5.05 -18.81
N ALA A 359 -12.63 -5.11 -17.76
CA ALA A 359 -12.17 -6.36 -17.14
C ALA A 359 -13.27 -7.08 -16.33
N GLU A 360 -14.11 -6.33 -15.62
CA GLU A 360 -15.28 -6.85 -14.88
C GLU A 360 -16.43 -7.24 -15.82
N ALA A 361 -16.64 -6.46 -16.88
CA ALA A 361 -17.68 -6.73 -17.88
C ALA A 361 -17.36 -7.95 -18.77
N LYS A 362 -16.10 -8.41 -18.81
CA LYS A 362 -15.64 -9.52 -19.65
C LYS A 362 -16.26 -10.85 -19.21
N ALA A 363 -17.38 -11.19 -19.82
CA ALA A 363 -18.10 -12.42 -19.54
C ALA A 363 -17.36 -13.70 -19.99
N THR A 364 -17.46 -14.74 -19.17
CA THR A 364 -16.96 -16.08 -19.49
C THR A 364 -17.83 -16.74 -20.57
N TYR A 365 -17.29 -17.75 -21.27
CA TYR A 365 -18.08 -18.50 -22.26
C TYR A 365 -19.34 -19.14 -21.65
N THR A 366 -19.29 -19.48 -20.35
CA THR A 366 -20.42 -20.02 -19.59
C THR A 366 -21.50 -18.98 -19.33
N GLU A 367 -21.13 -17.76 -18.94
CA GLU A 367 -22.05 -16.63 -18.77
C GLU A 367 -22.71 -16.23 -20.09
N ILE A 368 -21.94 -16.14 -21.18
CA ILE A 368 -22.47 -15.82 -22.52
C ILE A 368 -23.51 -16.87 -22.94
N LYS A 369 -23.23 -18.16 -22.72
CA LYS A 369 -24.20 -19.22 -23.03
C LYS A 369 -25.45 -19.16 -22.16
N LYS A 370 -25.29 -18.89 -20.86
CA LYS A 370 -26.41 -18.79 -19.92
C LYS A 370 -27.33 -17.63 -20.30
N TYR A 371 -26.75 -16.47 -20.59
CA TYR A 371 -27.49 -15.29 -21.06
C TYR A 371 -28.24 -15.55 -22.37
N ILE A 372 -27.59 -16.18 -23.36
CA ILE A 372 -28.27 -16.50 -24.63
C ILE A 372 -29.41 -17.51 -24.43
N LYS A 373 -29.23 -18.47 -23.52
CA LYS A 373 -30.25 -19.46 -23.17
C LYS A 373 -31.44 -18.81 -22.44
N GLU A 374 -31.19 -17.87 -21.53
CA GLU A 374 -32.24 -17.17 -20.78
C GLU A 374 -33.00 -16.14 -21.64
N ARG A 375 -32.31 -15.38 -22.50
CA ARG A 375 -32.93 -14.34 -23.34
C ARG A 375 -33.56 -14.90 -24.63
N PHE A 376 -32.93 -15.89 -25.28
CA PHE A 376 -33.34 -16.38 -26.60
C PHE A 376 -33.74 -17.86 -26.62
N GLY A 377 -33.76 -18.54 -25.47
CA GLY A 377 -34.11 -19.97 -25.38
C GLY A 377 -33.15 -20.92 -26.10
N SER A 378 -32.03 -20.43 -26.63
CA SER A 378 -31.20 -21.13 -27.61
C SER A 378 -29.84 -21.53 -27.03
N ASN A 379 -29.40 -22.77 -27.30
CA ASN A 379 -28.08 -23.24 -26.91
C ASN A 379 -27.03 -22.93 -27.99
N VAL A 380 -25.93 -22.29 -27.57
CA VAL A 380 -24.82 -21.89 -28.44
C VAL A 380 -23.54 -22.64 -28.11
N HIS A 381 -22.86 -23.16 -29.13
CA HIS A 381 -21.60 -23.88 -28.96
C HIS A 381 -20.44 -22.90 -28.67
N SER A 382 -19.47 -23.30 -27.84
CA SER A 382 -18.31 -22.44 -27.50
C SER A 382 -17.49 -22.05 -28.74
N LEU A 383 -17.48 -22.91 -29.75
CA LEU A 383 -16.83 -22.68 -31.04
C LEU A 383 -17.39 -21.44 -31.76
N TYR A 384 -18.71 -21.25 -31.73
CA TYR A 384 -19.37 -20.13 -32.39
C TYR A 384 -19.05 -18.82 -31.69
N ILE A 385 -19.08 -18.81 -30.35
CA ILE A 385 -18.67 -17.64 -29.56
C ILE A 385 -17.21 -17.26 -29.86
N ALA A 386 -16.34 -18.27 -29.99
CA ALA A 386 -14.94 -18.07 -30.34
C ALA A 386 -14.74 -17.53 -31.78
N GLN A 387 -15.52 -18.00 -32.75
CA GLN A 387 -15.51 -17.49 -34.12
C GLN A 387 -15.97 -16.03 -34.19
N THR A 388 -17.07 -15.69 -33.52
CA THR A 388 -17.58 -14.32 -33.45
C THR A 388 -16.59 -13.40 -32.75
N LYS A 389 -16.01 -13.80 -31.61
CA LYS A 389 -14.96 -13.02 -30.93
C LYS A 389 -13.75 -12.74 -31.84
N ARG A 390 -13.28 -13.71 -32.64
CA ARG A 390 -12.23 -13.49 -33.64
C ARG A 390 -12.63 -12.52 -34.74
N LYS A 391 -13.87 -12.59 -35.23
CA LYS A 391 -14.39 -11.71 -36.30
C LYS A 391 -14.36 -10.24 -35.88
N TYR A 392 -14.64 -9.95 -34.61
CA TYR A 392 -14.64 -8.59 -34.05
C TYR A 392 -13.34 -8.22 -33.31
N GLY A 393 -12.23 -8.93 -33.58
CA GLY A 393 -10.90 -8.56 -33.07
C GLY A 393 -10.70 -8.71 -31.55
N LEU A 394 -11.54 -9.47 -30.85
CA LEU A 394 -11.43 -9.64 -29.40
C LEU A 394 -10.35 -10.67 -29.04
N ASP A 395 -9.46 -10.30 -28.12
CA ASP A 395 -8.38 -11.18 -27.65
C ASP A 395 -8.92 -12.49 -27.07
N MET A 396 -8.47 -13.59 -27.66
CA MET A 396 -8.78 -14.94 -27.25
C MET A 396 -7.53 -15.59 -26.72
N GLY A 397 -7.56 -15.96 -25.43
CA GLY A 397 -6.52 -16.79 -24.85
C GLY A 397 -6.22 -18.02 -25.73
N LYS A 398 -4.95 -18.43 -25.75
CA LYS A 398 -4.43 -19.48 -26.65
C LYS A 398 -5.38 -20.70 -26.70
N ASN A 399 -5.82 -21.08 -27.90
CA ASN A 399 -6.65 -22.27 -28.08
C ASN A 399 -5.78 -23.53 -27.97
N TYR A 400 -5.86 -24.23 -26.84
CA TYR A 400 -5.07 -25.43 -26.55
C TYR A 400 -5.60 -26.69 -27.28
N ASN A 401 -6.81 -26.62 -27.84
CA ASN A 401 -7.43 -27.69 -28.63
C ASN A 401 -7.31 -27.36 -30.13
N ARG A 402 -6.10 -27.49 -30.69
CA ARG A 402 -5.90 -27.49 -32.15
C ARG A 402 -6.29 -28.86 -32.71
N ALA A 403 -7.09 -28.94 -33.78
CA ALA A 403 -7.33 -30.22 -34.44
C ALA A 403 -6.00 -30.79 -34.95
N GLU A 404 -5.81 -32.12 -34.87
CA GLU A 404 -4.65 -32.82 -35.45
C GLU A 404 -4.66 -32.79 -36.98
N ASP A 405 -5.83 -32.52 -37.57
CA ASP A 405 -6.06 -32.55 -39.00
C ASP A 405 -6.54 -31.17 -39.51
N PRO A 406 -5.75 -30.44 -40.33
CA PRO A 406 -6.10 -29.12 -40.84
C PRO A 406 -7.35 -29.11 -41.73
N GLN A 407 -7.76 -30.27 -42.24
CA GLN A 407 -8.78 -30.42 -43.28
C GLN A 407 -10.18 -30.79 -42.75
N LYS A 408 -10.35 -30.99 -41.43
CA LYS A 408 -11.69 -31.14 -40.84
C LYS A 408 -12.46 -29.82 -40.95
N ARG A 409 -13.51 -29.79 -41.79
CA ARG A 409 -14.44 -28.65 -41.93
C ARG A 409 -14.94 -28.24 -40.55
N VAL A 410 -14.44 -27.10 -40.05
CA VAL A 410 -14.94 -26.48 -38.82
C VAL A 410 -16.29 -25.84 -39.14
N PRO A 411 -17.40 -26.22 -38.45
CA PRO A 411 -18.70 -25.63 -38.71
C PRO A 411 -18.66 -24.10 -38.52
N LYS A 412 -19.13 -23.34 -39.52
CA LYS A 412 -19.28 -21.89 -39.42
C LYS A 412 -20.49 -21.57 -38.54
N CYS A 413 -20.40 -20.50 -37.75
CA CYS A 413 -21.52 -19.99 -36.97
C CYS A 413 -22.68 -19.60 -37.90
N PRO A 414 -23.89 -20.13 -37.69
CA PRO A 414 -25.09 -19.62 -38.37
C PRO A 414 -25.33 -18.15 -38.04
N ILE A 415 -25.88 -17.39 -39.00
CA ILE A 415 -26.10 -15.93 -38.86
C ILE A 415 -26.98 -15.62 -37.65
N GLU A 416 -28.06 -16.38 -37.43
CA GLU A 416 -28.96 -16.22 -36.29
C GLU A 416 -28.24 -16.35 -34.94
N LYS A 417 -27.37 -17.37 -34.81
CA LYS A 417 -26.57 -17.57 -33.60
C LYS A 417 -25.50 -16.49 -33.45
N GLU A 418 -24.96 -15.99 -34.56
CA GLU A 418 -24.00 -14.87 -34.55
C GLU A 418 -24.68 -13.59 -34.04
N ARG A 419 -25.93 -13.31 -34.43
CA ARG A 419 -26.71 -12.17 -33.90
C ARG A 419 -26.90 -12.28 -32.40
N MET A 420 -27.34 -13.45 -31.91
CA MET A 420 -27.53 -13.70 -30.47
C MET A 420 -26.22 -13.56 -29.68
N ILE A 421 -25.09 -14.04 -30.25
CA ILE A 421 -23.76 -13.87 -29.64
C ILE A 421 -23.36 -12.40 -29.63
N LEU A 422 -23.55 -11.66 -30.72
CA LEU A 422 -23.18 -10.24 -30.81
C LEU A 422 -23.97 -9.40 -29.80
N GLU A 423 -25.26 -9.67 -29.64
CA GLU A 423 -26.10 -9.00 -28.66
C GLU A 423 -25.70 -9.33 -27.22
N ALA A 424 -25.32 -10.58 -26.96
CA ALA A 424 -24.71 -10.96 -25.69
C ALA A 424 -23.37 -10.23 -25.46
N LEU A 425 -22.51 -10.13 -26.48
CA LEU A 425 -21.23 -9.41 -26.39
C LEU A 425 -21.43 -7.90 -26.15
N LYS A 426 -22.45 -7.29 -26.76
CA LYS A 426 -22.86 -5.90 -26.49
C LYS A 426 -23.38 -5.72 -25.07
N HIS A 427 -24.21 -6.66 -24.58
CA HIS A 427 -24.72 -6.64 -23.21
C HIS A 427 -23.58 -6.67 -22.18
N PHE A 428 -22.57 -7.51 -22.41
CA PHE A 428 -21.38 -7.60 -21.58
C PHE A 428 -20.32 -6.52 -21.89
N LYS A 429 -20.67 -5.45 -22.62
CA LYS A 429 -19.76 -4.36 -23.03
C LYS A 429 -18.42 -4.84 -23.63
N MET A 430 -18.40 -6.03 -24.23
CA MET A 430 -17.21 -6.59 -24.87
C MET A 430 -16.99 -6.00 -26.27
N VAL A 431 -18.04 -5.42 -26.86
CA VAL A 431 -18.06 -4.76 -28.16
C VAL A 431 -18.92 -3.51 -28.02
N ASP A 432 -18.57 -2.43 -28.73
CA ASP A 432 -19.32 -1.17 -28.71
C ASP A 432 -20.77 -1.36 -29.21
N LYS A 433 -21.71 -0.59 -28.66
CA LYS A 433 -23.16 -0.70 -28.97
C LYS A 433 -23.46 -0.39 -30.44
N SER A 434 -22.63 0.44 -31.07
CA SER A 434 -22.69 0.88 -32.46
C SER A 434 -22.29 -0.20 -33.49
N VAL A 435 -21.71 -1.32 -33.08
CA VAL A 435 -21.22 -2.35 -34.02
C VAL A 435 -22.38 -3.15 -34.61
N GLU A 436 -22.68 -2.96 -35.90
CA GLU A 436 -23.65 -3.76 -36.64
C GLU A 436 -23.02 -5.01 -37.27
N LEU A 437 -23.85 -5.99 -37.62
CA LEU A 437 -23.36 -7.20 -38.30
C LEU A 437 -22.86 -6.86 -39.69
N ILE A 438 -21.57 -7.11 -39.93
CA ILE A 438 -21.03 -7.11 -41.29
C ILE A 438 -21.46 -8.41 -41.95
N GLU A 439 -22.49 -8.33 -42.81
CA GLU A 439 -22.83 -9.39 -43.76
C GLU A 439 -21.70 -9.47 -44.79
N ARG A 440 -21.08 -10.64 -44.93
CA ARG A 440 -20.21 -10.89 -46.09
C ARG A 440 -21.14 -11.31 -47.22
N GLU A 441 -21.20 -10.51 -48.28
CA GLU A 441 -21.69 -10.99 -49.56
C GLU A 441 -20.99 -12.31 -49.87
N VAL A 442 -21.80 -13.34 -50.11
CA VAL A 442 -21.33 -14.59 -50.69
C VAL A 442 -20.90 -14.20 -52.09
N VAL A 443 -19.59 -14.04 -52.32
CA VAL A 443 -19.07 -14.08 -53.68
C VAL A 443 -19.37 -15.51 -54.16
N GLU A 444 -20.44 -15.63 -54.93
CA GLU A 444 -20.67 -16.80 -55.77
C GLU A 444 -19.40 -16.97 -56.61
N SER A 445 -18.69 -18.06 -56.38
CA SER A 445 -17.69 -18.53 -57.32
C SER A 445 -18.43 -18.88 -58.61
N GLU A 446 -18.50 -17.95 -59.54
CA GLU A 446 -18.89 -18.23 -60.92
C GLU A 446 -17.85 -19.18 -61.52
N ARG A 447 -18.31 -20.42 -61.74
CA ARG A 447 -17.86 -21.49 -62.66
C ARG A 447 -16.38 -21.85 -62.76
#